data_AF-A0A1F9BKI4-F1
#
_entry.id   AF-A0A1F9BKI4-F1
#
_cell.length_a   1.000
_cell.length_b   1.000
_cell.length_c   1.000
_cell.angle_alpha   90.00
_cell.angle_beta   90.00
_cell.angle_gamma   90.00
#
_symmetry.space_group_name_H-M   'P 1'
#
loop_
_entity.id
_entity.type
_entity.pdbx_description
1 polymer ?
#
loop_
_entity_poly.entity_id
_entity_poly.type
_entity_poly.pdbx_seq_one_letter_code
_entity_poly.pdbx_strand_id
1 'polypeptide(L)'
;MVAQWLFIGCTSLCTKRLYLYRDTPEKSRPTSEMALLITDPDLAKAISSAPKRYFEEGCQWAAEQLPLDTEAYRLSIQDLDGKPIYQGLCLDTTPTFACEVRPGERQVRARLDLAGPWGRESIKEVNRITLAPGGCYFLGADCEAQKNKRLLLKVERLPDSFTPEFRSRLIDWVRRHSSGRTLTD
;
A
#
# COMPACT_ATOMS: atom_id res chain seq x y z
N MET A 1 21.11 -37.88 11.90
CA MET A 1 20.79 -36.66 12.68
C MET A 1 20.85 -35.44 11.76
N VAL A 2 19.82 -35.17 10.96
CA VAL A 2 19.71 -33.94 10.15
C VAL A 2 18.22 -33.65 9.92
N ALA A 3 17.52 -33.07 10.90
CA ALA A 3 16.12 -32.67 10.71
C ALA A 3 15.58 -31.66 11.75
N GLN A 4 16.43 -30.83 12.37
CA GLN A 4 15.98 -29.89 13.41
C GLN A 4 16.18 -28.40 13.08
N TRP A 5 16.73 -28.06 11.91
CA TRP A 5 17.05 -26.68 11.56
C TRP A 5 16.00 -25.98 10.67
N LEU A 6 15.00 -26.70 10.15
CA LEU A 6 13.99 -26.13 9.24
C LEU A 6 12.72 -25.59 9.93
N PHE A 7 12.47 -25.93 11.20
CA PHE A 7 11.22 -25.57 11.88
C PHE A 7 11.32 -24.38 12.85
N ILE A 8 12.54 -23.91 13.16
CA ILE A 8 12.75 -22.76 14.08
C ILE A 8 12.50 -21.41 13.35
N GLY A 9 12.43 -21.42 12.01
CA GLY A 9 12.32 -20.21 11.20
C GLY A 9 10.90 -19.64 11.03
N CYS A 10 9.84 -20.45 11.11
CA CYS A 10 8.50 -19.99 10.74
C CYS A 10 7.72 -19.35 11.92
N THR A 11 7.83 -19.92 13.12
CA THR A 11 7.09 -19.47 14.31
C THR A 11 7.51 -18.08 14.79
N SER A 12 8.82 -17.74 14.72
CA SER A 12 9.29 -16.38 15.05
C SER A 12 9.01 -15.33 13.95
N LEU A 13 8.63 -15.76 12.74
CA LEU A 13 8.27 -14.85 11.65
C LEU A 13 6.80 -14.45 11.73
N CYS A 14 5.90 -15.35 12.16
CA CYS A 14 4.49 -14.98 12.35
C CYS A 14 4.27 -14.06 13.57
N THR A 15 5.20 -14.00 14.53
CA THR A 15 5.16 -12.98 15.60
C THR A 15 5.70 -11.60 15.18
N LYS A 16 6.32 -11.46 14.00
CA LYS A 16 6.84 -10.17 13.53
C LYS A 16 5.74 -9.36 12.86
N ARG A 17 5.47 -8.17 13.39
CA ARG A 17 4.72 -7.15 12.67
C ARG A 17 5.50 -6.77 11.41
N LEU A 18 4.94 -7.13 10.27
CA LEU A 18 5.47 -6.78 8.97
C LEU A 18 4.76 -5.50 8.53
N TYR A 19 5.50 -4.48 8.16
CA TYR A 19 4.93 -3.14 7.95
C TYR A 19 4.90 -2.73 6.47
N LEU A 20 5.33 -3.63 5.59
CA LEU A 20 5.47 -3.35 4.16
C LEU A 20 5.19 -4.62 3.37
N TYR A 21 4.22 -4.54 2.46
CA TYR A 21 3.82 -5.65 1.60
C TYR A 21 4.71 -5.70 0.37
N ARG A 22 4.70 -6.84 -0.34
CA ARG A 22 5.52 -7.11 -1.50
C ARG A 22 4.71 -7.77 -2.61
N ASP A 23 5.09 -7.55 -3.86
CA ASP A 23 4.47 -8.21 -5.01
C ASP A 23 4.91 -9.68 -5.18
N THR A 24 5.89 -10.14 -4.40
CA THR A 24 6.49 -11.47 -4.52
C THR A 24 6.94 -11.99 -3.15
N PRO A 25 6.86 -13.30 -2.87
CA PRO A 25 7.24 -13.87 -1.58
C PRO A 25 8.76 -13.97 -1.38
N GLU A 26 9.56 -13.94 -2.46
CA GLU A 26 11.01 -14.05 -2.39
C GLU A 26 11.65 -12.83 -1.71
N LYS A 27 12.91 -13.00 -1.30
CA LYS A 27 13.70 -11.91 -0.73
C LYS A 27 13.75 -10.78 -1.75
N SER A 28 13.18 -9.62 -1.38
CA SER A 28 13.14 -8.44 -2.23
C SER A 28 14.55 -8.08 -2.70
N ARG A 29 14.65 -7.65 -3.96
CA ARG A 29 15.88 -7.05 -4.50
C ARG A 29 16.27 -5.82 -3.67
N PRO A 30 17.51 -5.31 -3.81
CA PRO A 30 17.87 -4.02 -3.23
C PRO A 30 16.81 -2.96 -3.52
N THR A 31 16.56 -2.05 -2.59
CA THR A 31 15.51 -1.01 -2.73
C THR A 31 15.66 -0.18 -4.01
N SER A 32 16.90 0.09 -4.43
CA SER A 32 17.25 0.75 -5.69
C SER A 32 16.78 0.01 -6.95
N GLU A 33 16.52 -1.30 -6.86
CA GLU A 33 16.01 -2.14 -7.95
C GLU A 33 14.50 -2.38 -7.85
N MET A 34 13.87 -1.90 -6.79
CA MET A 34 12.43 -2.01 -6.54
C MET A 34 11.75 -0.66 -6.73
N ALA A 35 10.45 -0.68 -6.91
CA ALA A 35 9.59 0.50 -6.81
C ALA A 35 8.72 0.40 -5.55
N LEU A 36 8.20 1.53 -5.09
CA LEU A 36 7.27 1.62 -3.98
C LEU A 36 5.95 2.23 -4.45
N LEU A 37 4.84 1.55 -4.17
CA LEU A 37 3.48 2.07 -4.33
C LEU A 37 2.89 2.41 -2.96
N ILE A 38 2.25 3.57 -2.85
CA ILE A 38 1.59 4.07 -1.64
C ILE A 38 0.20 4.56 -2.00
N THR A 39 -0.84 4.18 -1.23
CA THR A 39 -2.20 4.74 -1.39
C THR A 39 -2.63 5.64 -0.25
N ASP A 40 -1.95 5.57 0.90
CA ASP A 40 -2.23 6.41 2.07
C ASP A 40 -1.58 7.80 1.90
N PRO A 41 -2.37 8.88 1.76
CA PRO A 41 -1.86 10.24 1.61
C PRO A 41 -1.13 10.72 2.87
N ASP A 42 -1.52 10.32 4.07
CA ASP A 42 -0.86 10.75 5.32
C ASP A 42 0.53 10.13 5.42
N LEU A 43 0.65 8.84 5.06
CA LEU A 43 1.94 8.17 4.91
C LEU A 43 2.79 8.87 3.85
N ALA A 44 2.24 9.13 2.66
CA ALA A 44 2.97 9.76 1.56
C ALA A 44 3.48 11.17 1.93
N LYS A 45 2.65 11.99 2.59
CA LYS A 45 3.02 13.32 3.12
C LYS A 45 4.13 13.22 4.17
N ALA A 46 4.03 12.26 5.09
CA ALA A 46 4.96 12.15 6.21
C ALA A 46 6.38 11.75 5.80
N ILE A 47 6.54 11.00 4.70
CA ILE A 47 7.84 10.44 4.29
C ILE A 47 8.46 11.14 3.07
N SER A 48 7.68 11.94 2.33
CA SER A 48 8.17 12.66 1.15
C SER A 48 8.79 14.01 1.51
N SER A 49 9.82 14.41 0.78
CA SER A 49 10.52 15.71 0.96
C SER A 49 9.76 16.90 0.37
N ALA A 50 8.79 16.68 -0.53
CA ALA A 50 7.90 17.73 -1.02
C ALA A 50 6.44 17.26 -0.88
N PRO A 51 5.70 17.71 0.14
CA PRO A 51 4.27 17.46 0.23
C PRO A 51 3.59 18.18 -0.93
N LYS A 52 3.38 17.43 -1.99
CA LYS A 52 2.68 17.86 -3.20
C LYS A 52 1.27 18.38 -2.83
N ARG A 53 0.81 19.45 -3.47
CA ARG A 53 -0.57 20.00 -3.31
C ARG A 53 -1.70 19.01 -3.65
N TYR A 54 -1.38 17.87 -4.25
CA TYR A 54 -2.33 16.86 -4.72
C TYR A 54 -3.04 16.07 -3.61
N PHE A 55 -2.54 16.15 -2.37
CA PHE A 55 -3.05 15.36 -1.27
C PHE A 55 -4.11 16.08 -0.41
N GLU A 56 -4.46 17.33 -0.75
CA GLU A 56 -5.31 18.20 0.09
C GLU A 56 -6.61 18.65 -0.59
N GLU A 57 -6.75 18.46 -1.90
CA GLU A 57 -7.95 18.90 -2.63
C GLU A 57 -8.83 17.70 -2.98
N GLY A 58 -9.83 17.41 -2.13
CA GLY A 58 -10.83 16.40 -2.43
C GLY A 58 -11.52 15.78 -1.20
N CYS A 59 -11.79 14.48 -1.30
CA CYS A 59 -12.55 13.69 -0.33
C CYS A 59 -11.75 13.42 0.96
N GLN A 60 -12.43 13.22 2.09
CA GLN A 60 -11.77 12.92 3.36
C GLN A 60 -11.17 11.52 3.32
N TRP A 61 -9.86 11.39 3.56
CA TRP A 61 -9.21 10.09 3.70
C TRP A 61 -9.47 9.47 5.07
N ALA A 62 -9.68 8.16 5.12
CA ALA A 62 -9.85 7.41 6.36
C ALA A 62 -9.18 6.02 6.29
N ALA A 63 -8.00 5.88 6.90
CA ALA A 63 -7.21 4.65 6.86
C ALA A 63 -7.84 3.49 7.68
N GLU A 64 -8.39 3.79 8.86
CA GLU A 64 -8.81 2.77 9.83
C GLU A 64 -10.33 2.62 9.98
N GLN A 65 -11.06 3.74 9.99
CA GLN A 65 -12.51 3.75 10.15
C GLN A 65 -13.15 4.75 9.19
N LEU A 66 -14.11 4.26 8.41
CA LEU A 66 -14.92 5.10 7.52
C LEU A 66 -16.10 5.69 8.32
N PRO A 67 -16.05 6.98 8.70
CA PRO A 67 -17.19 7.65 9.32
C PRO A 67 -18.41 7.61 8.39
N LEU A 68 -19.61 7.53 8.98
CA LEU A 68 -20.88 7.57 8.22
C LEU A 68 -21.51 8.97 8.25
N ASP A 69 -21.06 9.84 9.14
CA ASP A 69 -21.53 11.22 9.29
C ASP A 69 -20.86 12.18 8.30
N THR A 70 -19.72 11.78 7.72
CA THR A 70 -18.95 12.57 6.77
C THR A 70 -18.58 11.74 5.54
N GLU A 71 -18.42 12.38 4.38
CA GLU A 71 -17.98 11.70 3.17
C GLU A 71 -16.50 11.35 3.26
N ALA A 72 -16.21 10.07 3.42
CA ALA A 72 -14.86 9.56 3.56
C ALA A 72 -14.57 8.41 2.60
N TYR A 73 -13.31 8.25 2.23
CA TYR A 73 -12.86 7.17 1.38
C TYR A 73 -11.61 6.48 1.92
N ARG A 74 -11.44 5.24 1.47
CA ARG A 74 -10.26 4.41 1.70
C ARG A 74 -9.89 3.70 0.41
N LEU A 75 -8.61 3.76 0.06
CA LEU A 75 -8.05 3.13 -1.13
C LEU A 75 -6.99 2.12 -0.72
N SER A 76 -7.11 0.88 -1.20
CA SER A 76 -6.19 -0.18 -0.85
C SER A 76 -5.79 -0.99 -2.07
N ILE A 77 -4.56 -1.48 -2.10
CA ILE A 77 -4.05 -2.38 -3.13
C ILE A 77 -4.50 -3.80 -2.76
N GLN A 78 -5.19 -4.49 -3.66
CA GLN A 78 -5.64 -5.87 -3.45
C GLN A 78 -4.68 -6.90 -4.04
N ASP A 79 -4.29 -6.69 -5.30
CA ASP A 79 -3.41 -7.60 -6.03
C ASP A 79 -2.59 -6.85 -7.10
N LEU A 80 -1.51 -7.51 -7.53
CA LEU A 80 -0.60 -7.06 -8.58
C LEU A 80 -0.47 -8.18 -9.61
N ASP A 81 -0.73 -7.88 -10.88
CA ASP A 81 -0.75 -8.82 -12.01
C ASP A 81 -1.63 -10.05 -11.74
N GLY A 82 -2.76 -9.86 -11.06
CA GLY A 82 -3.67 -10.93 -10.66
C GLY A 82 -3.15 -11.82 -9.54
N LYS A 83 -2.02 -11.46 -8.90
CA LYS A 83 -1.44 -12.19 -7.78
C LYS A 83 -1.60 -11.42 -6.47
N PRO A 84 -1.94 -12.09 -5.37
CA PRO A 84 -2.06 -11.45 -4.08
C PRO A 84 -0.74 -10.80 -3.68
N ILE A 85 -0.84 -9.72 -2.92
CA ILE A 85 0.31 -9.10 -2.27
C ILE A 85 0.69 -9.85 -1.00
N TYR A 86 1.98 -9.90 -0.72
CA TYR A 86 2.58 -10.72 0.32
C TYR A 86 3.09 -9.87 1.47
N GLN A 87 2.85 -10.32 2.69
CA GLN A 87 3.45 -9.76 3.89
C GLN A 87 4.32 -10.83 4.53
N GLY A 88 5.53 -11.03 3.99
CA GLY A 88 6.44 -12.08 4.45
C GLY A 88 6.01 -13.49 4.08
N LEU A 89 6.42 -14.49 4.87
CA LEU A 89 6.13 -15.91 4.64
C LEU A 89 4.77 -16.38 5.19
N CYS A 90 4.11 -15.57 6.04
CA CYS A 90 2.78 -15.89 6.55
C CYS A 90 1.79 -15.31 5.52
N LEU A 91 1.17 -16.22 4.76
CA LEU A 91 0.37 -15.95 3.59
C LEU A 91 -1.07 -15.66 4.01
N ASP A 92 -1.40 -14.41 4.28
CA ASP A 92 -2.80 -13.97 4.29
C ASP A 92 -2.99 -12.66 3.54
N THR A 93 -3.92 -12.73 2.58
CA THR A 93 -4.35 -11.62 1.74
C THR A 93 -4.92 -10.50 2.60
N THR A 94 -4.28 -9.35 2.57
CA THR A 94 -4.82 -8.15 3.21
C THR A 94 -4.69 -6.97 2.26
N PRO A 95 -5.76 -6.18 2.06
CA PRO A 95 -5.62 -4.91 1.37
C PRO A 95 -4.55 -4.06 2.06
N THR A 96 -3.61 -3.51 1.29
CA THR A 96 -2.51 -2.71 1.85
C THR A 96 -2.51 -1.28 1.34
N PHE A 97 -1.84 -0.42 2.09
CA PHE A 97 -1.63 0.98 1.73
C PHE A 97 -0.20 1.28 1.26
N ALA A 98 0.72 0.33 1.38
CA ALA A 98 2.09 0.45 0.90
C ALA A 98 2.66 -0.90 0.45
N CYS A 99 3.23 -0.96 -0.75
CA CYS A 99 3.74 -2.17 -1.35
C CYS A 99 5.07 -1.95 -2.10
N GLU A 100 6.06 -2.79 -1.84
CA GLU A 100 7.27 -2.96 -2.67
C GLU A 100 6.93 -3.77 -3.91
N VAL A 101 7.27 -3.24 -5.08
CA VAL A 101 6.85 -3.80 -6.36
C VAL A 101 8.03 -3.87 -7.30
N ARG A 102 8.19 -4.99 -8.03
CA ARG A 102 9.19 -5.06 -9.11
C ARG A 102 8.87 -4.01 -10.20
N PRO A 103 9.88 -3.31 -10.73
CA PRO A 103 9.69 -2.30 -11.77
C PRO A 103 9.19 -2.92 -13.08
N GLY A 104 8.70 -2.08 -13.99
CA GLY A 104 8.12 -2.46 -15.28
C GLY A 104 6.65 -2.10 -15.40
N GLU A 105 6.01 -2.60 -16.46
CA GLU A 105 4.56 -2.51 -16.63
C GLU A 105 3.86 -3.50 -15.70
N ARG A 106 2.97 -2.99 -14.85
CA ARG A 106 2.23 -3.75 -13.85
C ARG A 106 0.75 -3.51 -13.99
N GLN A 107 -0.05 -4.52 -13.73
CA GLN A 107 -1.48 -4.38 -13.52
C GLN A 107 -1.76 -4.31 -12.02
N VAL A 108 -2.47 -3.29 -11.56
CA VAL A 108 -2.83 -3.11 -10.15
C VAL A 108 -4.33 -3.19 -10.01
N ARG A 109 -4.82 -4.08 -9.13
CA ARG A 109 -6.20 -4.04 -8.66
C ARG A 109 -6.26 -3.27 -7.36
N ALA A 110 -6.97 -2.15 -7.36
CA ALA A 110 -7.26 -1.40 -6.16
C ALA A 110 -8.74 -1.51 -5.76
N ARG A 111 -8.99 -1.42 -4.47
CA ARG A 111 -10.34 -1.34 -3.89
C ARG A 111 -10.50 0.03 -3.24
N LEU A 112 -11.52 0.74 -3.69
CA LEU A 112 -12.02 1.95 -3.07
C LEU A 112 -13.23 1.60 -2.22
N ASP A 113 -13.12 1.81 -0.91
CA ASP A 113 -14.26 1.82 -0.01
C ASP A 113 -14.68 3.27 0.22
N LEU A 114 -15.97 3.55 0.10
CA LEU A 114 -16.58 4.86 0.30
C LEU A 114 -17.59 4.78 1.44
N ALA A 115 -17.72 5.87 2.18
CA ALA A 115 -18.76 6.03 3.19
C ALA A 115 -19.25 7.48 3.25
N GLY A 116 -20.49 7.63 3.67
CA GLY A 116 -21.10 8.92 3.98
C GLY A 116 -22.50 8.75 4.54
N PRO A 117 -23.28 9.84 4.68
CA PRO A 117 -24.65 9.80 5.21
C PRO A 117 -25.58 8.87 4.41
N TRP A 118 -25.20 8.57 3.17
CA TRP A 118 -25.88 7.69 2.24
C TRP A 118 -25.52 6.20 2.40
N GLY A 119 -24.61 5.84 3.32
CA GLY A 119 -24.24 4.46 3.62
C GLY A 119 -22.79 4.13 3.23
N ARG A 120 -22.56 2.89 2.79
CA ARG A 120 -21.24 2.39 2.38
C ARG A 120 -21.30 1.78 0.99
N GLU A 121 -20.26 2.03 0.21
CA GLU A 121 -20.09 1.45 -1.12
C GLU A 121 -18.65 0.95 -1.31
N SER A 122 -18.46 -0.06 -2.16
CA SER A 122 -17.14 -0.58 -2.49
C SER A 122 -17.00 -0.79 -3.99
N ILE A 123 -15.98 -0.19 -4.57
CA ILE A 123 -15.68 -0.24 -6.00
C ILE A 123 -14.29 -0.82 -6.17
N LYS A 124 -14.12 -1.67 -7.19
CA LYS A 124 -12.83 -2.24 -7.56
C LYS A 124 -12.45 -1.74 -8.94
N GLU A 125 -11.19 -1.33 -9.09
CA GLU A 125 -10.66 -0.82 -10.34
C GLU A 125 -9.34 -1.53 -10.66
N VAL A 126 -9.13 -1.83 -11.95
CA VAL A 126 -7.91 -2.47 -12.45
C VAL A 126 -7.22 -1.49 -13.39
N ASN A 127 -6.01 -1.06 -13.04
CA ASN A 127 -5.25 -0.09 -13.82
C ASN A 127 -3.89 -0.64 -14.24
N ARG A 128 -3.39 -0.24 -15.41
CA ARG A 128 -2.03 -0.55 -15.87
C ARG A 128 -1.12 0.63 -15.59
N ILE A 129 0.02 0.36 -14.97
CA ILE A 129 0.95 1.38 -14.51
C ILE A 129 2.37 0.98 -14.89
N THR A 130 3.25 1.97 -15.11
CA THR A 130 4.65 1.73 -15.42
C THR A 130 5.52 2.26 -14.30
N LEU A 131 6.32 1.37 -13.69
CA LEU A 131 7.16 1.66 -12.54
C LEU A 131 8.63 1.62 -12.92
N ALA A 132 9.38 2.64 -12.52
CA ALA A 132 10.81 2.72 -12.69
C ALA A 132 11.54 2.13 -11.46
N PRO A 133 12.73 1.52 -11.65
CA PRO A 133 13.59 1.13 -10.53
C PRO A 133 13.90 2.33 -9.63
N GLY A 134 13.87 2.11 -8.32
CA GLY A 134 14.09 3.16 -7.32
C GLY A 134 13.01 4.24 -7.29
N GLY A 135 11.86 4.06 -7.97
CA GLY A 135 10.78 5.03 -7.99
C GLY A 135 9.82 4.88 -6.81
N CYS A 136 9.43 6.00 -6.20
CA CYS A 136 8.30 6.08 -5.27
C CYS A 136 7.07 6.64 -5.99
N TYR A 137 5.92 6.01 -5.77
CA TYR A 137 4.68 6.33 -6.46
C TYR A 137 3.51 6.40 -5.49
N PHE A 138 2.68 7.42 -5.66
CA PHE A 138 1.39 7.54 -5.01
C PHE A 138 0.28 7.11 -5.96
N LEU A 139 -0.56 6.20 -5.51
CA LEU A 139 -1.77 5.74 -6.20
C LEU A 139 -2.97 6.36 -5.46
N GLY A 140 -3.59 7.36 -6.07
CA GLY A 140 -4.75 8.07 -5.52
C GLY A 140 -6.00 7.85 -6.36
N ALA A 141 -7.15 8.23 -5.81
CA ALA A 141 -8.37 8.38 -6.59
C ALA A 141 -8.36 9.74 -7.30
N ASP A 142 -8.82 9.78 -8.54
CA ASP A 142 -9.10 11.03 -9.24
C ASP A 142 -10.41 11.62 -8.70
N CYS A 143 -10.28 12.63 -7.83
CA CYS A 143 -11.40 13.27 -7.15
C CYS A 143 -12.32 14.02 -8.13
N GLU A 144 -11.81 14.52 -9.25
CA GLU A 144 -12.63 15.16 -10.29
C GLU A 144 -13.44 14.12 -11.08
N ALA A 145 -12.86 12.94 -11.33
CA ALA A 145 -13.60 11.82 -11.91
C ALA A 145 -14.68 11.26 -10.95
N GLN A 146 -14.41 11.26 -9.64
CA GLN A 146 -15.38 10.83 -8.62
C GLN A 146 -16.64 11.70 -8.62
N LYS A 147 -16.52 13.02 -8.80
CA LYS A 147 -17.69 13.93 -8.95
C LYS A 147 -18.62 13.50 -10.08
N ASN A 148 -18.07 12.84 -11.12
CA ASN A 148 -18.80 12.29 -12.25
C ASN A 148 -19.22 10.81 -12.06
N LYS A 149 -19.22 10.30 -10.82
CA LYS A 149 -19.53 8.90 -10.47
C LYS A 149 -18.65 7.87 -11.17
N ARG A 150 -17.41 8.24 -11.50
CA ARG A 150 -16.41 7.33 -12.08
C ARG A 150 -15.26 7.17 -11.12
N LEU A 151 -14.86 5.93 -10.88
CA LEU A 151 -13.60 5.66 -10.21
C LEU A 151 -12.49 5.61 -11.25
N LEU A 152 -11.63 6.62 -11.26
CA LEU A 152 -10.36 6.56 -11.98
C LEU A 152 -9.22 6.61 -10.99
N LEU A 153 -8.23 5.75 -11.20
CA LEU A 153 -7.01 5.72 -10.38
C LEU A 153 -5.94 6.60 -11.04
N LYS A 154 -5.40 7.54 -10.27
CA LYS A 154 -4.28 8.38 -10.69
C LYS A 154 -3.00 7.88 -10.05
N VAL A 155 -1.96 7.69 -10.87
CA VAL A 155 -0.63 7.31 -10.40
C VAL A 155 0.29 8.49 -10.57
N GLU A 156 0.95 8.87 -9.49
CA GLU A 156 1.90 9.97 -9.49
C GLU A 156 3.25 9.53 -8.96
N ARG A 157 4.31 9.91 -9.67
CA ARG A 157 5.67 9.77 -9.13
C ARG A 157 5.90 10.82 -8.03
N LEU A 158 6.41 10.36 -6.90
CA LEU A 158 6.91 11.21 -5.81
C LEU A 158 8.33 11.68 -6.16
N PRO A 159 8.76 12.85 -5.65
CA PRO A 159 10.08 13.41 -5.96
C PRO A 159 11.22 12.56 -5.40
N ASP A 160 10.98 11.88 -4.28
CA ASP A 160 11.97 11.04 -3.61
C ASP A 160 12.16 9.70 -4.32
N SER A 161 13.40 9.22 -4.29
CA SER A 161 13.75 7.87 -4.71
C SER A 161 13.53 6.86 -3.58
N PHE A 162 13.25 5.61 -3.94
CA PHE A 162 13.10 4.50 -3.01
C PHE A 162 14.46 3.98 -2.55
N THR A 163 15.07 4.67 -1.58
CA THR A 163 16.34 4.29 -0.96
C THR A 163 16.13 3.48 0.33
N PRO A 164 17.17 2.81 0.87
CA PRO A 164 17.08 2.15 2.18
C PRO A 164 16.65 3.09 3.32
N GLU A 165 17.09 4.34 3.30
CA GLU A 165 16.73 5.37 4.28
C GLU A 165 15.26 5.75 4.15
N PHE A 166 14.77 5.94 2.92
CA PHE A 166 13.35 6.19 2.65
C PHE A 166 12.49 5.03 3.17
N ARG A 167 12.89 3.79 2.88
CA ARG A 167 12.23 2.58 3.38
C ARG A 167 12.21 2.51 4.90
N SER A 168 13.29 2.89 5.58
CA SER A 168 13.33 2.90 7.05
C SER A 168 12.31 3.89 7.62
N ARG A 169 12.23 5.11 7.07
CA ARG A 169 11.24 6.11 7.50
C ARG A 169 9.80 5.62 7.31
N LEU A 170 9.51 4.96 6.19
CA LEU A 170 8.21 4.33 5.96
C LEU A 170 7.89 3.29 7.05
N ILE A 171 8.81 2.37 7.32
CA ILE A 171 8.60 1.32 8.32
C ILE A 171 8.38 1.92 9.71
N ASP A 172 9.15 2.94 10.06
CA ASP A 172 9.02 3.61 11.36
C ASP A 172 7.73 4.41 11.49
N TRP A 173 7.23 5.01 10.41
CA TRP A 173 5.92 5.65 10.41
C TRP A 173 4.81 4.62 10.62
N VAL A 174 4.81 3.54 9.83
CA VAL A 174 3.77 2.49 9.92
C VAL A 174 3.79 1.81 11.29
N ARG A 175 4.96 1.64 11.91
CA ARG A 175 5.10 1.13 13.30
C ARG A 175 4.36 1.98 14.33
N ARG A 176 4.33 3.29 14.14
CA ARG A 176 3.74 4.25 15.09
C ARG A 176 2.25 4.48 14.84
N HIS A 177 1.82 4.39 13.58
CA HIS A 177 0.47 4.80 13.16
C HIS A 177 -0.43 3.65 12.73
N SER A 178 0.11 2.44 12.53
CA SER A 178 -0.74 1.26 12.31
C SER A 178 -0.85 0.45 13.59
N SER A 179 -2.07 0.02 13.90
CA SER A 179 -2.33 -0.98 14.94
C SER A 179 -1.97 -2.40 14.46
N GLY A 180 -0.97 -2.54 13.57
CA GLY A 180 -0.72 -3.72 12.74
C GLY A 180 -0.98 -5.03 13.47
N ARG A 181 -1.90 -5.84 12.92
CA ARG A 181 -2.23 -7.15 13.46
C ARG A 181 -0.93 -7.97 13.51
N THR A 182 -0.61 -8.52 14.67
CA THR A 182 0.31 -9.66 14.75
C THR A 182 -0.31 -10.77 13.92
N LEU A 183 0.47 -11.46 13.08
CA LEU A 183 -0.04 -12.68 12.46
C LEU A 183 -0.31 -13.62 13.64
N THR A 184 -1.57 -14.02 13.79
CA THR A 184 -1.93 -15.01 14.81
C THR A 184 -1.21 -16.31 14.50
N ASP A 185 -0.62 -16.94 15.53
CA ASP A 185 0.03 -18.26 15.46
C ASP A 185 -0.82 -19.31 14.74
#